data_AF-A0A151MTE1-F1
#
_entry.id   AF-A0A151MTE1-F1
#
_cell.length_a   1.000
_cell.length_b   1.000
_cell.length_c   1.000
_cell.angle_alpha   90.00
_cell.angle_beta   90.00
_cell.angle_gamma   90.00
#
_symmetry.space_group_name_H-M   'P 1'
#
loop_
_entity.id
_entity.type
_entity.pdbx_description
1 polymer ?
#
loop_
_entity_poly.entity_id
_entity_poly.type
_entity_poly.pdbx_seq_one_letter_code
_entity_poly.pdbx_strand_id
1 'polypeptide(L)'
;MPCLPQKQTDAERRKIASEFQRLHQFLEEQEQLLLARLGDVDRQIARRHKEHATKLAGEISLLNVLITDMEKKCQQPATEFLQDVRNTWSR
;
A
#
# COMPACT_ATOMS: atom_id res chain seq x y z
N MET A 1 -10.99 55.86 34.44
CA MET A 1 -11.75 54.60 34.39
C MET A 1 -12.24 54.39 32.96
N PRO A 2 -12.07 53.20 32.36
CA PRO A 2 -12.57 52.94 31.00
C PRO A 2 -14.11 52.95 30.99
N CYS A 3 -14.69 53.63 30.01
CA CYS A 3 -16.14 53.72 29.82
C CYS A 3 -16.74 52.34 29.45
N LEU A 4 -17.98 52.06 29.88
CA LEU A 4 -18.67 50.78 29.66
C LEU A 4 -18.68 50.29 28.19
N PRO A 5 -18.87 51.14 27.16
CA PRO A 5 -18.86 50.69 25.77
C PRO A 5 -17.52 50.07 25.34
N GLN A 6 -16.40 50.62 25.84
CA GLN A 6 -15.06 50.14 25.50
C GLN A 6 -14.79 48.74 26.07
N LYS A 7 -15.27 48.47 27.29
CA LYS A 7 -15.19 47.14 27.92
C LYS A 7 -15.94 46.07 27.12
N GLN A 8 -17.10 46.42 26.55
CA GLN A 8 -17.90 45.49 25.78
C GLN A 8 -17.27 45.18 24.42
N THR A 9 -16.74 46.19 23.72
CA THR A 9 -15.97 45.98 22.49
C THR A 9 -14.74 45.10 22.72
N ASP A 10 -14.02 45.30 23.82
CA ASP A 10 -12.84 44.47 24.15
C ASP A 10 -13.19 43.03 24.56
N ALA A 11 -14.41 42.80 25.07
CA ALA A 11 -14.91 41.45 25.32
C ALA A 11 -15.25 40.73 24.01
N GLU A 12 -15.96 41.39 23.09
CA GLU A 12 -16.29 40.83 21.78
C GLU A 12 -15.03 40.54 20.94
N ARG A 13 -14.03 41.43 20.96
CA ARG A 13 -12.72 41.19 20.31
C ARG A 13 -12.05 39.91 20.83
N ARG A 14 -12.05 39.72 22.15
CA ARG A 14 -11.47 38.52 22.78
C ARG A 14 -12.25 37.26 22.44
N LYS A 15 -13.58 37.35 22.40
CA LYS A 15 -14.45 36.23 22.01
C LYS A 15 -14.16 35.80 20.57
N ILE A 16 -14.15 36.75 19.63
CA ILE A 16 -13.81 36.49 18.22
C ILE A 16 -12.42 35.85 18.12
N ALA A 17 -11.42 36.41 18.78
CA ALA A 17 -10.06 35.85 18.77
C ALA A 17 -10.03 34.40 19.28
N SER A 18 -10.76 34.09 20.35
CA SER A 18 -10.84 32.74 20.90
C SER A 18 -11.56 31.76 19.97
N GLU A 19 -12.62 32.20 19.30
CA GLU A 19 -13.36 31.38 18.33
C GLU A 19 -12.48 31.03 17.13
N PHE A 20 -11.74 32.00 16.59
CA PHE A 20 -10.78 31.75 15.51
C PHE A 20 -9.63 30.86 15.95
N GLN A 21 -9.10 31.04 17.16
CA GLN A 21 -8.07 30.14 17.68
C GLN A 21 -8.56 28.69 17.74
N ARG A 22 -9.80 28.46 18.19
CA ARG A 22 -10.40 27.11 18.22
C ARG A 22 -10.60 26.55 16.81
N LEU A 23 -11.01 27.37 15.85
CA LEU A 23 -11.15 26.95 14.45
C LEU A 23 -9.79 26.56 13.84
N HIS A 24 -8.73 27.32 14.11
CA HIS A 24 -7.39 26.97 13.65
C HIS A 24 -6.93 25.63 14.22
N GLN A 25 -7.09 25.40 15.53
CA GLN A 25 -6.76 24.12 16.16
C GLN A 25 -7.54 22.95 15.54
N PHE A 26 -8.84 23.14 15.32
CA PHE A 26 -9.66 22.12 14.68
C PHE A 26 -9.17 21.80 13.26
N LEU A 27 -8.81 22.80 12.47
CA LEU A 27 -8.29 22.60 11.12
C LEU A 27 -6.95 21.87 11.12
N GLU A 28 -6.04 22.21 12.03
CA GLU A 28 -4.76 21.50 12.21
C GLU A 28 -5.00 20.02 12.56
N GLU A 29 -5.92 19.72 13.48
CA GLU A 29 -6.27 18.34 13.83
C GLU A 29 -6.85 17.57 12.64
N GLN A 30 -7.73 18.19 11.85
CA GLN A 30 -8.28 17.58 10.64
C GLN A 30 -7.19 17.34 9.58
N GLU A 31 -6.27 18.28 9.38
CA GLU A 31 -5.15 18.13 8.46
C GLU A 31 -4.26 16.95 8.86
N GLN A 32 -3.86 16.87 10.13
CA GLN A 32 -3.04 15.77 10.63
C GLN A 32 -3.75 14.41 10.49
N LEU A 33 -5.06 14.35 10.74
CA LEU A 33 -5.85 13.14 10.54
C LEU A 33 -5.86 12.71 9.07
N LEU A 34 -6.04 13.65 8.14
CA LEU A 34 -6.05 13.37 6.70
C LEU A 34 -4.67 12.91 6.21
N LEU A 35 -3.60 13.55 6.67
CA LEU A 35 -2.23 13.14 6.37
C LEU A 35 -1.92 11.74 6.89
N ALA A 36 -2.37 11.40 8.11
CA ALA A 36 -2.20 10.06 8.66
C ALA A 36 -2.92 9.00 7.81
N ARG A 37 -4.17 9.27 7.39
CA ARG A 37 -4.93 8.39 6.49
C ARG A 37 -4.26 8.23 5.13
N LEU A 38 -3.70 9.31 4.57
CA LEU A 38 -2.94 9.23 3.32
C LEU A 38 -1.72 8.33 3.47
N GLY A 39 -0.97 8.49 4.57
CA GLY A 39 0.15 7.60 4.89
C GLY A 39 -0.24 6.13 5.05
N ASP A 40 -1.42 5.83 5.59
CA ASP A 40 -1.96 4.46 5.63
C ASP A 40 -2.27 3.89 4.25
N VAL A 41 -2.80 4.73 3.35
CA VAL A 41 -3.06 4.33 1.96
C VAL A 41 -1.75 4.01 1.24
N ASP A 42 -0.74 4.87 1.36
CA ASP A 42 0.58 4.65 0.75
C ASP A 42 1.22 3.36 1.27
N ARG A 43 1.15 3.09 2.57
CA ARG A 43 1.62 1.83 3.17
C ARG A 43 0.89 0.61 2.61
N GLN A 44 -0.44 0.69 2.47
CA GLN A 44 -1.23 -0.40 1.90
C GLN A 44 -0.87 -0.66 0.43
N ILE A 45 -0.68 0.40 -0.36
CA ILE A 45 -0.25 0.31 -1.75
C ILE A 45 1.12 -0.35 -1.83
N ALA A 46 2.10 0.10 -1.04
CA ALA A 46 3.44 -0.48 -1.01
C ALA A 46 3.43 -1.96 -0.61
N ARG A 47 2.62 -2.33 0.40
CA ARG A 47 2.44 -3.73 0.82
C ARG A 47 1.89 -4.59 -0.31
N ARG A 48 0.81 -4.16 -0.97
CA ARG A 48 0.22 -4.90 -2.11
C ARG A 48 1.24 -5.06 -3.24
N HIS A 49 1.95 -4.00 -3.62
CA HIS A 49 2.99 -4.10 -4.64
C HIS A 49 4.07 -5.12 -4.29
N LYS A 50 4.54 -5.14 -3.03
CA LYS A 50 5.52 -6.13 -2.57
C LYS A 50 5.00 -7.57 -2.63
N GLU A 51 3.76 -7.78 -2.22
CA GLU A 51 3.09 -9.09 -2.28
C GLU A 51 2.95 -9.56 -3.73
N HIS A 52 2.50 -8.69 -4.63
CA HIS A 52 2.40 -8.98 -6.06
C HIS A 52 3.76 -9.29 -6.68
N ALA A 53 4.80 -8.51 -6.37
CA ALA A 53 6.15 -8.75 -6.86
C ALA A 53 6.70 -10.09 -6.39
N THR A 54 6.47 -10.46 -5.12
CA THR A 54 6.90 -11.75 -4.56
C THR A 54 6.19 -12.91 -5.25
N LYS A 55 4.87 -12.79 -5.46
CA LYS A 55 4.09 -13.81 -6.17
C LYS A 55 4.60 -13.99 -7.60
N LEU A 56 4.79 -12.89 -8.33
CA LEU A 56 5.28 -12.91 -9.69
C LEU A 56 6.69 -13.52 -9.79
N ALA A 57 7.58 -13.20 -8.85
CA ALA A 57 8.91 -13.81 -8.80
C ALA A 57 8.84 -15.34 -8.58
N GLY A 58 7.90 -15.81 -7.76
CA GLY A 58 7.64 -17.24 -7.58
C GLY A 58 7.13 -17.91 -8.86
N GLU A 59 6.19 -17.28 -9.57
CA GLU A 59 5.67 -17.76 -10.85
C GLU A 59 6.77 -17.83 -11.92
N ILE A 60 7.61 -16.79 -12.02
CA ILE A 60 8.77 -16.76 -12.92
C ILE A 60 9.74 -17.90 -12.58
N SER A 61 10.00 -18.13 -11.29
CA SER A 61 10.89 -19.20 -10.85
C SER A 61 10.35 -20.58 -11.23
N LEU A 62 9.04 -20.80 -11.04
CA LEU A 62 8.38 -22.04 -11.46
C LEU A 62 8.47 -22.24 -12.98
N LEU A 63 8.19 -21.20 -13.76
CA LEU A 63 8.30 -21.25 -15.21
C LEU A 63 9.73 -21.59 -15.66
N ASN A 64 10.75 -21.01 -15.03
CA ASN A 64 12.14 -21.33 -15.33
C ASN A 64 12.46 -22.80 -15.06
N VAL A 65 11.98 -23.38 -13.95
CA VAL A 65 12.15 -24.81 -13.65
C VAL A 65 11.50 -25.66 -14.74
N LEU A 66 10.26 -25.34 -15.12
CA LEU A 66 9.55 -26.08 -16.16
C LEU A 66 10.24 -26.00 -17.52
N ILE A 67 10.75 -24.82 -17.90
CA ILE A 67 11.52 -24.64 -19.14
C ILE A 67 12.77 -25.51 -19.10
N THR A 68 13.55 -25.45 -18.03
CA THR A 68 14.77 -26.26 -17.88
C THR A 68 14.48 -27.76 -17.93
N ASP A 69 13.38 -28.22 -17.31
CA ASP A 69 12.98 -29.62 -17.36
C ASP A 69 12.56 -30.06 -18.76
N MET A 70 11.85 -29.21 -19.50
CA MET A 70 11.51 -29.47 -20.91
C MET A 70 12.75 -29.51 -21.79
N GLU A 71 13.68 -28.57 -21.62
CA GLU A 71 14.95 -28.55 -22.35
C GLU A 71 15.76 -29.83 -22.11
N LYS A 72 15.84 -30.30 -20.86
CA LYS A 72 16.49 -31.59 -20.53
C LYS A 72 15.81 -32.77 -21.22
N LYS A 73 14.47 -32.83 -21.19
CA LYS A 73 13.72 -33.90 -21.87
C LYS A 73 13.94 -33.89 -23.38
N CYS A 74 14.03 -32.73 -24.00
CA CYS A 74 14.35 -32.61 -25.43
C CYS A 74 15.76 -33.08 -25.77
N GLN A 75 16.69 -33.07 -24.81
CA GLN A 75 18.06 -33.56 -24.99
C GLN A 75 18.23 -35.05 -24.65
N GLN A 76 17.22 -35.70 -24.05
CA GLN A 76 17.30 -37.12 -23.70
C GLN A 76 17.33 -38.03 -24.94
N PRO A 77 17.97 -39.21 -24.85
CA PRO A 77 17.86 -40.25 -25.86
C PRO A 77 16.40 -40.65 -26.11
N ALA A 78 16.06 -40.95 -27.36
CA ALA A 78 14.68 -41.26 -27.76
C ALA A 78 14.05 -42.42 -26.97
N THR A 79 14.84 -43.41 -26.57
CA THR A 79 14.38 -44.56 -25.77
C THR A 79 13.94 -44.16 -24.36
N GLU A 80 14.73 -43.30 -23.70
CA GLU A 80 14.41 -42.78 -22.36
C GLU A 80 13.22 -41.84 -22.41
N PHE A 81 13.17 -40.95 -23.41
CA PHE A 81 12.06 -40.04 -23.62
C PHE A 81 10.72 -40.77 -23.80
N LEU A 82 10.67 -41.79 -24.67
CA LEU A 82 9.45 -42.56 -24.91
C LEU A 82 8.99 -43.35 -23.67
N GLN A 83 9.93 -43.81 -22.85
CA GLN A 83 9.63 -44.48 -21.59
C GLN A 83 9.04 -43.52 -20.56
N ASP A 84 9.62 -42.32 -20.42
CA ASP A 84 9.12 -41.27 -19.52
C ASP A 84 7.72 -40.77 -19.93
N VAL A 85 7.46 -40.64 -21.24
CA VAL A 85 6.13 -40.32 -21.75
C VAL A 85 5.14 -41.41 -21.33
N ARG A 86 5.42 -42.69 -21.61
CA ARG A 86 4.55 -43.81 -21.20
C ARG A 86 4.24 -43.79 -19.71
N ASN A 87 5.24 -43.53 -18.87
CA ASN A 87 5.07 -43.45 -17.42
C ASN A 87 4.19 -42.26 -17.00
N THR A 88 4.34 -41.11 -17.66
CA THR A 88 3.53 -39.91 -17.39
C THR A 88 2.06 -40.13 -17.72
N TRP A 89 1.73 -40.84 -18.81
CA TRP A 89 0.35 -41.15 -19.21
C TRP A 89 -0.30 -42.28 -18.41
N SER A 90 0.45 -42.95 -17.53
CA SER A 90 -0.04 -44.04 -16.67
C SER A 90 -0.36 -43.62 -15.23
N ARG A 91 -0.14 -42.34 -14.88
CA ARG A 91 -0.50 -41.73 -13.59
C ARG A 91 -1.81 -40.97 -13.70
#